data_AF-A0A7K2QFE6-F1
#
_entry.id   AF-A0A7K2QFE6-F1
#
_cell.length_a   1.000
_cell.length_b   1.000
_cell.length_c   1.000
_cell.angle_alpha   90.00
_cell.angle_beta   90.00
_cell.angle_gamma   90.00
#
_symmetry.space_group_name_H-M   'P 1'
#
loop_
_entity.id
_entity.type
_entity.pdbx_description
1 polymer ?
#
loop_
_entity_poly.entity_id
_entity_poly.type
_entity_poly.pdbx_seq_one_letter_code
_entity_poly.pdbx_strand_id
1 'polypeptide(L)'
;MEGAARVIARRGVRGLRVEELAAEAGVSTALIYYHFKDRAGILRATLEFINDRAGRYTTEREPDAPPLDAQGELEETLLLEFQDSPEVRENSTAWGELRATAVFDPDLREDLARATLVWVQEVGELLGRVRPMAGAAALAGAAERLTALVEGL
;
A
#
# COMPACT_ATOMS: atom_id res chain seq x y z
N MET A 1 12.89 -1.88 5.98
CA MET A 1 11.82 -0.96 5.57
C MET A 1 10.74 -0.81 6.63
N GLU A 2 10.46 -1.85 7.43
CA GLU A 2 9.55 -1.75 8.59
C GLU A 2 9.77 -0.50 9.47
N GLY A 3 11.00 -0.22 9.92
CA GLY A 3 11.29 0.99 10.69
C GLY A 3 10.93 2.32 9.98
N ALA A 4 11.10 2.40 8.65
CA ALA A 4 10.69 3.57 7.87
C ALA A 4 9.17 3.70 7.81
N ALA A 5 8.45 2.60 7.58
CA ALA A 5 6.99 2.57 7.63
C ALA A 5 6.47 3.02 9.01
N ARG A 6 7.08 2.54 10.11
CA ARG A 6 6.75 2.97 11.48
C ARG A 6 6.96 4.47 11.69
N VAL A 7 8.11 5.00 11.25
CA VAL A 7 8.41 6.43 11.41
C VAL A 7 7.42 7.28 10.61
N ILE A 8 7.13 6.89 9.36
CA ILE A 8 6.16 7.59 8.52
C ILE A 8 4.77 7.53 9.16
N ALA A 9 4.31 6.36 9.61
CA ALA A 9 3.00 6.22 10.26
C ALA A 9 2.87 7.07 11.54
N ARG A 10 3.96 7.28 12.28
CA ARG A 10 3.93 8.01 13.57
C ARG A 10 4.19 9.51 13.45
N ARG A 11 5.01 9.92 12.48
CA ARG A 11 5.55 11.30 12.39
C ARG A 11 5.33 11.94 11.02
N GLY A 12 4.68 11.22 10.11
CA GLY A 12 4.51 11.60 8.72
C GLY A 12 5.82 11.56 7.93
N VAL A 13 5.70 11.70 6.60
CA VAL A 13 6.85 11.72 5.69
C VAL A 13 7.79 12.90 6.00
N ARG A 14 7.25 14.05 6.41
CA ARG A 14 8.05 15.23 6.80
C ARG A 14 8.89 14.98 8.06
N GLY A 15 8.43 14.11 8.95
CA GLY A 15 9.16 13.71 10.15
C GLY A 15 10.26 12.68 9.90
N LEU A 16 10.35 12.10 8.70
CA LEU A 16 11.36 11.09 8.38
C LEU A 16 12.76 11.71 8.32
N ARG A 17 13.60 11.35 9.29
CA ARG A 17 15.03 11.67 9.34
C ARG A 17 15.86 10.41 9.13
N VAL A 18 16.88 10.50 8.27
CA VAL A 18 17.73 9.35 7.91
C VAL A 18 18.53 8.87 9.12
N GLU A 19 18.92 9.79 10.00
CA GLU A 19 19.63 9.49 11.26
C GLU A 19 18.75 8.68 12.22
N GLU A 20 17.47 9.05 12.35
CA GLU A 20 16.51 8.33 13.19
C GLU A 20 16.20 6.95 12.60
N LEU A 21 16.06 6.86 11.27
CA LEU A 21 15.86 5.59 10.58
C LEU A 21 17.06 4.66 10.77
N ALA A 22 18.28 5.19 10.66
CA ALA A 22 19.50 4.43 10.86
C ALA A 22 19.61 3.91 12.31
N ALA A 23 19.27 4.76 13.29
CA ALA A 23 19.23 4.38 14.70
C ALA A 23 18.18 3.30 15.00
N GLU A 24 16.95 3.45 14.47
CA GLU A 24 15.88 2.45 14.59
C GLU A 24 16.27 1.11 13.95
N ALA A 25 16.99 1.15 12.82
CA ALA A 25 17.43 -0.03 12.10
C ALA A 25 18.76 -0.63 12.62
N GLY A 26 19.43 0.02 13.58
CA GLY A 26 20.73 -0.44 14.11
C GLY A 26 21.86 -0.41 13.09
N VAL A 27 21.81 0.50 12.11
CA VAL A 27 22.81 0.62 11.03
C VAL A 27 23.39 2.04 10.94
N SER A 28 24.44 2.23 10.15
CA SER A 28 24.97 3.57 9.88
C SER A 28 24.13 4.31 8.84
N THR A 29 24.11 5.64 8.91
CA THR A 29 23.49 6.50 7.88
C THR A 29 24.12 6.28 6.51
N ALA A 30 25.43 6.01 6.46
CA ALA A 30 26.14 5.67 5.23
C ALA A 30 25.59 4.38 4.58
N LEU A 31 25.22 3.36 5.37
CA LEU A 31 24.61 2.13 4.85
C LEU A 31 23.22 2.40 4.28
N ILE A 32 22.42 3.27 4.93
CA ILE A 32 21.12 3.70 4.39
C ILE A 32 21.32 4.36 3.02
N TYR A 33 22.20 5.36 2.90
CA TYR A 33 22.46 6.00 1.61
C TYR A 33 23.09 5.07 0.57
N TYR A 34 23.86 4.07 1.00
CA TYR A 34 24.37 3.05 0.08
C TYR A 34 23.23 2.27 -0.60
N HIS A 35 22.22 1.85 0.16
CA HIS A 35 21.08 1.09 -0.36
C HIS A 35 20.06 1.96 -1.10
N PHE A 36 19.68 3.10 -0.52
CA PHE A 36 18.54 3.89 -0.99
C PHE A 36 18.93 5.14 -1.77
N LYS A 37 20.23 5.47 -1.83
CA LYS A 37 20.83 6.63 -2.52
C LYS A 37 20.46 7.98 -1.92
N ASP A 38 19.18 8.25 -1.75
CA ASP A 38 18.65 9.50 -1.24
C ASP A 38 17.31 9.30 -0.52
N ARG A 39 16.71 10.42 -0.09
CA ARG A 39 15.42 10.40 0.60
C ARG A 39 14.29 9.89 -0.30
N ALA A 40 14.28 10.20 -1.59
CA ALA A 40 13.25 9.72 -2.51
C ALA A 40 13.31 8.20 -2.67
N GLY A 41 14.53 7.63 -2.76
CA GLY A 41 14.72 6.18 -2.78
C GLY A 41 14.27 5.48 -1.50
N ILE A 42 14.40 6.12 -0.33
CA ILE A 42 13.84 5.59 0.92
C ILE A 42 12.31 5.57 0.87
N LEU A 43 11.68 6.65 0.37
CA LEU A 43 10.22 6.73 0.26
C LEU A 43 9.68 5.69 -0.73
N ARG A 44 10.32 5.53 -1.89
CA ARG A 44 9.97 4.50 -2.87
C ARG A 44 10.07 3.09 -2.28
N ALA A 45 11.20 2.76 -1.65
CA ALA A 45 11.37 1.45 -1.02
C ALA A 45 10.40 1.21 0.14
N THR A 46 9.98 2.28 0.83
CA THR A 46 8.95 2.18 1.87
C THR A 46 7.56 1.96 1.27
N LEU A 47 7.24 2.64 0.16
CA LEU A 47 6.01 2.44 -0.59
C LEU A 47 5.90 1.01 -1.13
N GLU A 48 6.96 0.48 -1.73
CA GLU A 48 7.06 -0.92 -2.17
C GLU A 48 6.80 -1.87 -1.00
N PHE A 49 7.48 -1.65 0.13
CA PHE A 49 7.31 -2.48 1.33
C PHE A 49 5.88 -2.49 1.87
N ILE A 50 5.18 -1.34 1.90
CA ILE A 50 3.81 -1.29 2.41
C ILE A 50 2.80 -1.90 1.43
N ASN A 51 3.06 -1.87 0.12
CA ASN A 51 2.28 -2.59 -0.89
C ASN A 51 2.42 -4.09 -0.71
N ASP A 52 3.66 -4.61 -0.61
CA ASP A 52 3.91 -6.03 -0.38
C ASP A 52 3.24 -6.50 0.92
N ARG A 53 3.31 -5.67 1.96
CA ARG A 53 2.65 -5.92 3.24
C ARG A 53 1.13 -5.97 3.10
N ALA A 54 0.53 -5.07 2.31
CA ALA A 54 -0.89 -5.09 2.01
C ALA A 54 -1.30 -6.35 1.27
N GLY A 55 -0.60 -6.68 0.18
CA GLY A 55 -0.84 -7.91 -0.58
C GLY A 55 -0.82 -9.15 0.29
N ARG A 56 0.10 -9.27 1.25
CA ARG A 56 0.12 -10.40 2.20
C ARG A 56 -1.18 -10.50 2.99
N TYR A 57 -1.61 -9.43 3.66
CA TYR A 57 -2.79 -9.52 4.54
C TYR A 57 -4.13 -9.48 3.79
N THR A 58 -4.17 -9.15 2.49
CA THR A 58 -5.41 -9.11 1.68
C THR A 58 -5.57 -10.28 0.71
N THR A 59 -4.49 -11.03 0.42
CA THR A 59 -4.51 -12.14 -0.54
C THR A 59 -4.11 -13.48 0.05
N GLU A 60 -3.32 -13.52 1.14
CA GLU A 60 -3.00 -14.78 1.80
C GLU A 60 -4.17 -15.24 2.65
N ARG A 61 -4.75 -16.39 2.27
CA ARG A 61 -5.82 -17.05 3.04
C ARG A 61 -5.24 -18.20 3.84
N GLU A 62 -5.79 -18.41 5.03
CA GLU A 62 -5.45 -19.60 5.83
C GLU A 62 -5.68 -20.88 5.01
N PRO A 63 -4.77 -21.86 5.04
CA PRO A 63 -4.88 -23.06 4.20
C PRO A 63 -6.20 -23.83 4.36
N ASP A 64 -6.80 -23.75 5.56
CA ASP A 64 -8.04 -24.42 5.91
C ASP A 64 -9.29 -23.52 5.78
N ALA A 65 -9.14 -22.29 5.27
CA ALA A 65 -10.27 -21.39 5.06
C ALA A 65 -11.23 -21.95 4.00
N PRO A 66 -12.56 -21.83 4.20
CA PRO A 66 -13.52 -22.28 3.19
C PRO A 66 -13.32 -21.50 1.87
N PRO A 67 -13.55 -22.13 0.71
CA PRO A 67 -13.47 -21.44 -0.57
C PRO A 67 -14.51 -20.33 -0.62
N LEU A 68 -14.15 -19.19 -1.22
CA LEU A 68 -15.06 -18.10 -1.52
C LEU A 68 -15.47 -18.17 -2.98
N ASP A 69 -16.65 -17.65 -3.29
CA ASP A 69 -16.98 -17.31 -4.66
C ASP A 69 -16.31 -15.97 -5.04
N ALA A 70 -16.41 -15.58 -6.31
CA ALA A 70 -15.76 -14.36 -6.80
C ALA A 70 -16.23 -13.09 -6.06
N GLN A 71 -17.48 -13.07 -5.57
CA GLN A 71 -17.99 -11.94 -4.82
C GLN A 71 -17.39 -11.91 -3.41
N GLY A 72 -17.33 -13.06 -2.74
CA GLY A 72 -16.68 -13.20 -1.44
C GLY A 72 -15.20 -12.83 -1.49
N GLU A 73 -14.46 -13.24 -2.53
CA GLU A 73 -13.06 -12.84 -2.71
C GLU A 73 -12.90 -11.32 -2.84
N LEU A 74 -13.76 -10.67 -3.65
CA LEU A 74 -13.73 -9.21 -3.79
C LEU A 74 -14.05 -8.49 -2.47
N GLU A 75 -15.07 -8.95 -1.75
CA GLU A 75 -15.44 -8.39 -0.45
C GLU A 75 -14.33 -8.59 0.59
N GLU A 76 -13.76 -9.79 0.67
CA GLU A 76 -12.67 -10.11 1.59
C GLU A 76 -11.43 -9.26 1.32
N THR A 77 -10.96 -9.17 0.06
CA THR A 77 -9.79 -8.34 -0.30
C THR A 77 -9.99 -6.87 0.08
N LEU A 78 -11.18 -6.29 -0.13
CA LEU A 78 -11.44 -4.89 0.22
C LEU A 78 -11.57 -4.68 1.73
N LEU A 79 -12.17 -5.62 2.46
CA LEU A 79 -12.40 -5.52 3.90
C LEU A 79 -11.14 -5.79 4.72
N LEU A 80 -10.21 -6.61 4.21
CA LEU A 80 -8.94 -6.89 4.88
C LEU A 80 -8.00 -5.68 4.94
N GLU A 81 -8.27 -4.60 4.20
CA GLU A 81 -7.61 -3.30 4.41
C GLU A 81 -8.05 -2.60 5.70
N PHE A 82 -9.16 -3.05 6.32
CA PHE A 82 -9.75 -2.47 7.53
C PHE A 82 -9.74 -3.46 8.69
N GLN A 83 -8.59 -3.56 9.36
CA GLN A 83 -8.43 -4.41 10.55
C GLN A 83 -7.93 -3.59 11.74
N ASP A 84 -8.32 -4.01 12.94
CA ASP A 84 -7.82 -3.43 14.19
C ASP A 84 -6.38 -3.86 14.53
N SER A 85 -5.77 -4.73 13.72
CA SER A 85 -4.42 -5.19 13.96
C SER A 85 -3.42 -4.02 13.87
N PRO A 86 -2.41 -3.95 14.76
CA PRO A 86 -1.40 -2.89 14.71
C PRO A 86 -0.67 -2.83 13.36
N GLU A 87 -0.47 -3.99 12.73
CA GLU A 87 0.17 -4.12 11.41
C GLU A 87 -0.63 -3.40 10.32
N VAL A 88 -1.93 -3.68 10.20
CA VAL A 88 -2.78 -3.08 9.16
C VAL A 88 -2.93 -1.57 9.41
N ARG A 89 -3.20 -1.16 10.65
CA ARG A 89 -3.32 0.26 11.00
C ARG A 89 -2.06 1.05 10.68
N GLU A 90 -0.89 0.50 10.99
CA GLU A 90 0.40 1.13 10.67
C GLU A 90 0.60 1.24 9.15
N ASN A 91 0.29 0.17 8.41
CA ASN A 91 0.41 0.13 6.95
C ASN A 91 -0.49 1.17 6.28
N SER A 92 -1.78 1.21 6.64
CA SER A 92 -2.75 2.15 6.10
C SER A 92 -2.41 3.60 6.48
N THR A 93 -1.90 3.84 7.69
CA THR A 93 -1.44 5.19 8.10
C THR A 93 -0.24 5.64 7.27
N ALA A 94 0.74 4.75 7.05
CA ALA A 94 1.90 5.06 6.22
C ALA A 94 1.51 5.35 4.76
N TRP A 95 0.58 4.57 4.20
CA TRP A 95 0.00 4.82 2.87
C TRP A 95 -0.64 6.21 2.79
N GLY A 96 -1.50 6.55 3.76
CA GLY A 96 -2.16 7.86 3.84
C GLY A 96 -1.18 9.02 3.90
N GLU A 97 -0.10 8.91 4.68
CA GLU A 97 0.96 9.92 4.78
C GLU A 97 1.75 10.10 3.47
N LEU A 98 2.07 8.99 2.78
CA LEU A 98 2.71 9.03 1.47
C LEU A 98 1.78 9.67 0.43
N ARG A 99 0.49 9.32 0.43
CA ARG A 99 -0.54 9.92 -0.42
C ARG A 99 -0.69 11.41 -0.19
N ALA A 100 -0.80 11.84 1.06
CA ALA A 100 -0.88 13.26 1.40
C ALA A 100 0.37 14.04 0.96
N THR A 101 1.54 13.41 1.05
CA THR A 101 2.81 14.02 0.65
C THR A 101 2.96 14.13 -0.87
N ALA A 102 2.49 13.14 -1.64
CA ALA A 102 2.55 13.11 -3.10
C ALA A 102 1.85 14.30 -3.79
N VAL A 103 0.96 15.00 -3.08
CA VAL A 103 0.39 16.28 -3.54
C VAL A 103 1.49 17.30 -3.82
N PHE A 104 2.53 17.34 -2.98
CA PHE A 104 3.61 18.33 -3.03
C PHE A 104 4.94 17.80 -3.59
N ASP A 105 5.05 16.49 -3.79
CA ASP A 105 6.27 15.81 -4.21
C ASP A 105 6.03 15.08 -5.54
N PRO A 106 6.50 15.62 -6.69
CA PRO A 106 6.27 15.04 -8.01
C PRO A 106 6.85 13.64 -8.19
N ASP A 107 8.03 13.37 -7.61
CA ASP A 107 8.70 12.08 -7.77
C ASP A 107 7.92 11.00 -7.02
N LEU A 108 7.50 11.30 -5.78
CA LEU A 108 6.64 10.41 -5.02
C LEU A 108 5.27 10.21 -5.67
N ARG A 109 4.73 11.24 -6.34
CA ARG A 109 3.45 11.15 -7.06
C ARG A 109 3.47 10.11 -8.15
N GLU A 110 4.56 10.02 -8.92
CA GLU A 110 4.70 9.00 -9.96
C GLU A 110 4.79 7.59 -9.37
N ASP A 111 5.57 7.43 -8.30
CA ASP A 111 5.69 6.15 -7.59
C ASP A 111 4.34 5.70 -7.01
N LEU A 112 3.61 6.61 -6.35
CA LEU A 112 2.29 6.33 -5.79
C LEU A 112 1.26 6.01 -6.88
N ALA A 113 1.23 6.78 -7.97
CA ALA A 113 0.30 6.51 -9.08
C ALA A 113 0.49 5.12 -9.68
N ARG A 114 1.74 4.65 -9.79
CA ARG A 114 2.03 3.27 -10.22
C ARG A 114 1.51 2.24 -9.22
N ALA A 115 1.75 2.44 -7.93
CA ALA A 115 1.26 1.55 -6.88
C ALA A 115 -0.27 1.47 -6.86
N THR A 116 -0.97 2.61 -6.90
CA THR A 116 -2.43 2.66 -6.96
C THR A 116 -2.96 1.98 -8.23
N LEU A 117 -2.30 2.15 -9.38
CA LEU A 117 -2.72 1.49 -10.62
C LEU A 117 -2.66 -0.04 -10.51
N VAL A 118 -1.62 -0.59 -9.87
CA VAL A 118 -1.51 -2.04 -9.64
C VAL A 118 -2.70 -2.54 -8.83
N TRP A 119 -3.00 -1.88 -7.71
CA TRP A 119 -4.14 -2.24 -6.87
C TRP A 119 -5.49 -2.11 -7.60
N VAL A 120 -5.67 -1.07 -8.42
CA VAL A 120 -6.85 -0.91 -9.28
C VAL A 120 -6.97 -2.05 -10.30
N GLN A 121 -5.86 -2.54 -10.86
CA GLN A 121 -5.89 -3.68 -11.77
C GLN A 121 -6.28 -4.97 -11.05
N GLU A 122 -5.72 -5.23 -9.87
CA GLU A 122 -6.08 -6.41 -9.06
C GLU A 122 -7.57 -6.44 -8.72
N VAL A 123 -8.13 -5.32 -8.24
CA VAL A 123 -9.58 -5.21 -7.98
C VAL A 123 -10.40 -5.33 -9.27
N GLY A 124 -9.89 -4.82 -10.39
CA GLY A 124 -10.51 -4.95 -11.71
C GLY A 124 -10.61 -6.40 -12.18
N GLU A 125 -9.59 -7.22 -11.92
CA GLU A 125 -9.59 -8.65 -12.21
C GLU A 125 -10.63 -9.40 -11.39
N LEU A 126 -10.73 -9.10 -10.08
CA LEU A 126 -11.77 -9.66 -9.20
C LEU A 126 -13.17 -9.30 -9.70
N LEU A 127 -13.40 -8.04 -10.03
CA LEU A 127 -14.67 -7.58 -10.62
C LEU A 127 -14.99 -8.28 -11.94
N GLY A 128 -13.98 -8.57 -12.76
CA GLY A 128 -14.13 -9.35 -14.00
C GLY A 128 -14.63 -10.76 -13.74
N ARG A 129 -14.19 -11.41 -12.65
CA ARG A 129 -14.72 -12.72 -12.22
C ARG A 129 -16.17 -12.62 -11.75
N VAL A 130 -16.53 -11.55 -11.04
CA VAL A 130 -17.92 -11.30 -10.57
C VAL A 130 -18.86 -10.96 -11.73
N ARG A 131 -18.39 -10.19 -12.72
CA ARG A 131 -19.16 -9.73 -13.87
C ARG A 131 -18.44 -10.03 -15.21
N PRO A 132 -18.39 -11.29 -15.66
CA PRO A 132 -17.60 -11.68 -16.84
C PRO A 132 -18.04 -11.03 -18.17
N MET A 133 -19.30 -10.57 -18.25
CA MET A 133 -19.86 -9.93 -19.44
C MET A 133 -19.72 -8.40 -19.44
N ALA A 134 -19.15 -7.80 -18.38
CA ALA A 134 -18.93 -6.36 -18.33
C ALA A 134 -17.74 -5.96 -19.20
N GLY A 135 -17.82 -4.78 -19.82
CA GLY A 135 -16.72 -4.23 -20.61
C GLY A 135 -15.54 -3.78 -19.73
N ALA A 136 -14.32 -3.93 -20.23
CA ALA A 136 -13.08 -3.61 -19.51
C ALA A 136 -13.05 -2.19 -18.93
N ALA A 137 -13.53 -1.19 -19.68
CA ALA A 137 -13.58 0.19 -19.20
C ALA A 137 -14.54 0.38 -18.00
N ALA A 138 -15.66 -0.34 -17.98
CA ALA A 138 -16.60 -0.29 -16.87
C ALA A 138 -16.02 -0.97 -15.61
N LEU A 139 -15.30 -2.08 -15.79
CA LEU A 139 -14.59 -2.77 -14.71
C LEU A 139 -13.49 -1.89 -14.12
N ALA A 140 -12.62 -1.31 -14.95
CA ALA A 140 -11.54 -0.42 -14.51
C ALA A 140 -12.09 0.78 -13.75
N GLY A 141 -13.12 1.46 -14.28
CA GLY A 141 -13.73 2.59 -13.59
C GLY A 141 -14.47 2.20 -12.31
N ALA A 142 -14.94 0.96 -12.16
CA ALA A 142 -15.53 0.47 -10.92
C ALA A 142 -14.45 0.14 -9.88
N ALA A 143 -13.35 -0.50 -10.31
CA ALA A 143 -12.20 -0.78 -9.46
C ALA A 143 -11.59 0.51 -8.89
N GLU A 144 -11.38 1.53 -9.74
CA GLU A 144 -10.90 2.85 -9.30
C GLU A 144 -11.80 3.48 -8.24
N ARG A 145 -13.13 3.39 -8.41
CA ARG A 145 -14.09 3.92 -7.42
C ARG A 145 -14.06 3.14 -6.10
N LEU A 146 -13.88 1.81 -6.15
CA LEU A 146 -13.81 0.97 -4.95
C LEU A 146 -12.51 1.22 -4.19
N THR A 147 -11.35 1.25 -4.86
CA THR A 147 -10.08 1.54 -4.19
C THR A 147 -10.05 2.97 -3.64
N ALA A 148 -10.54 3.96 -4.40
CA ALA A 148 -10.65 5.34 -3.90
C ALA A 148 -11.61 5.46 -2.69
N LEU A 149 -12.68 4.65 -2.64
CA LEU A 149 -13.56 4.57 -1.47
C LEU A 149 -12.82 3.96 -0.27
N VAL A 150 -12.07 2.87 -0.48
CA VAL A 150 -11.27 2.25 0.59
C VAL A 150 -10.27 3.26 1.17
N GLU A 151 -9.57 4.01 0.33
CA GLU A 151 -8.63 5.03 0.82
C GLU A 151 -9.31 6.24 1.49
N GLY A 152 -10.61 6.42 1.32
CA GLY A 152 -11.37 7.57 1.80
C GLY A 152 -12.15 7.33 3.10
N LEU A 153 -12.30 6.07 3.53
CA LEU A 153 -12.97 5.66 4.77
C LEU A 153 -11.98 5.63 5.94
#